data_AF-A0A7D9LVG4-F1
#
_entry.id   AF-A0A7D9LVG4-F1
#
_cell.length_a   1.000
_cell.length_b   1.000
_cell.length_c   1.000
_cell.angle_alpha   90.00
_cell.angle_beta   90.00
_cell.angle_gamma   90.00
#
_symmetry.space_group_name_H-M   'P 1'
#
loop_
_entity.id
_entity.type
_entity.pdbx_description
1 polymer ?
#
loop_
_entity_poly.entity_id
_entity_poly.type
_entity_poly.pdbx_seq_one_letter_code
_entity_poly.pdbx_strand_id
1 'polypeptide(L)'
;VISFDLKKAFDSVSHNIICKKLGKTNINPYVINWIRNFLTDRRQRVIVNGIETNYVDINKGVPQGTVLGPFLFSLMINDLTVKDPNNNILVKFADDMTVSAPVKNNYDSALAEVDNIEKWTETNRMSLNLDKTWEMV
;
A
#
# COMPACT_ATOMS: atom_id res chain seq x y z
N VAL A 1 -12.13 -14.66 10.27
CA VAL A 1 -10.93 -14.14 9.56
C VAL A 1 -11.35 -12.92 8.79
N ILE A 2 -10.55 -11.86 8.69
CA ILE A 2 -10.97 -10.63 7.98
C ILE A 2 -10.08 -10.43 6.75
N SER A 3 -10.70 -10.26 5.59
CA SER A 3 -10.02 -9.93 4.34
C SER A 3 -10.18 -8.44 4.03
N PHE A 4 -9.10 -7.80 3.62
CA PHE A 4 -9.01 -6.38 3.27
C PHE A 4 -8.48 -6.23 1.84
N ASP A 5 -9.05 -5.29 1.10
CA ASP A 5 -8.63 -4.91 -0.26
C ASP A 5 -8.32 -3.41 -0.28
N LEU A 6 -7.23 -3.00 -0.94
CA LEU A 6 -6.84 -1.60 -1.07
C LEU A 6 -7.39 -0.98 -2.37
N LYS A 7 -8.10 0.14 -2.24
CA LYS A 7 -8.66 0.85 -3.39
C LYS A 7 -7.55 1.44 -4.25
N LYS A 8 -7.47 0.98 -5.52
CA LYS A 8 -6.47 1.42 -6.50
C LYS A 8 -5.05 1.38 -5.93
N ALA A 9 -4.68 0.24 -5.35
CA ALA A 9 -3.52 0.11 -4.49
C ALA A 9 -2.23 0.70 -5.08
N PHE A 10 -1.88 0.31 -6.31
CA PHE A 10 -0.69 0.83 -7.01
C PHE A 10 -0.76 2.32 -7.34
N ASP A 11 -1.95 2.86 -7.64
CA ASP A 11 -2.14 4.27 -8.00
C ASP A 11 -2.18 5.20 -6.76
N SER A 12 -2.42 4.62 -5.58
CA SER A 12 -2.55 5.33 -4.31
C SER A 12 -1.22 5.54 -3.58
N VAL A 13 -0.13 4.91 -4.02
CA VAL A 13 1.19 5.00 -3.38
C VAL A 13 1.72 6.44 -3.40
N SER A 14 1.81 7.10 -2.25
CA SER A 14 2.34 8.46 -2.17
C SER A 14 3.87 8.47 -2.35
N HIS A 15 4.37 9.24 -3.32
CA HIS A 15 5.81 9.37 -3.58
C HIS A 15 6.58 9.90 -2.37
N ASN A 16 6.02 10.86 -1.63
CA ASN A 16 6.66 11.40 -0.42
C ASN A 16 6.82 10.31 0.66
N ILE A 17 5.76 9.53 0.91
CA ILE A 17 5.77 8.50 1.95
C ILE A 17 6.73 7.37 1.58
N ILE A 18 6.70 6.89 0.34
CA ILE A 18 7.61 5.82 -0.07
C ILE A 18 9.07 6.27 -0.08
N CYS A 19 9.37 7.52 -0.46
CA CYS A 19 10.72 8.10 -0.36
C CYS A 19 11.23 8.19 1.09
N LYS A 20 10.33 8.43 2.05
CA LYS A 20 10.65 8.35 3.49
C LYS A 20 10.90 6.92 3.94
N LYS A 21 10.06 5.96 3.52
CA LYS A 21 10.25 4.53 3.84
C LYS A 21 11.54 3.98 3.25
N LEU A 22 11.86 4.30 2.00
CA LEU A 22 13.15 3.99 1.34
C LEU A 22 14.33 4.49 2.17
N GLY A 23 14.25 5.71 2.71
CA GLY A 23 15.30 6.28 3.55
C GLY A 23 15.52 5.57 4.88
N LYS A 24 14.59 4.71 5.31
CA LYS A 24 14.72 3.86 6.51
C LYS A 24 15.27 2.47 6.20
N THR A 25 15.47 2.14 4.93
CA THR A 25 16.05 0.84 4.52
C THR A 25 17.57 0.89 4.58
N ASN A 26 18.20 -0.29 4.66
CA ASN A 26 19.66 -0.42 4.56
C ASN A 26 20.15 -0.55 3.10
N ILE A 27 19.37 -0.06 2.13
CA ILE A 27 19.74 -0.07 0.72
C ILE A 27 20.82 1.00 0.47
N ASN A 28 21.71 0.73 -0.48
CA ASN A 28 22.74 1.69 -0.88
C ASN A 28 22.11 3.07 -1.22
N PRO A 29 22.61 4.19 -0.64
CA PRO A 29 22.07 5.53 -0.89
C PRO A 29 22.02 5.93 -2.36
N TYR A 30 22.95 5.46 -3.21
CA TYR A 30 22.92 5.72 -4.65
C TYR A 30 21.72 5.05 -5.32
N VAL A 31 21.39 3.82 -4.91
CA VAL A 31 20.19 3.11 -5.39
C VAL A 31 18.92 3.80 -4.89
N ILE A 32 18.90 4.25 -3.63
CA ILE A 32 17.76 5.02 -3.10
C ILE A 32 17.56 6.30 -3.92
N ASN A 33 18.63 7.04 -4.23
CA ASN A 33 18.55 8.27 -5.02
C ASN A 33 18.08 8.00 -6.46
N TRP A 34 18.51 6.88 -7.06
CA TRP A 34 18.03 6.44 -8.36
C TRP A 34 16.53 6.12 -8.33
N ILE A 35 16.05 5.38 -7.32
CA ILE A 35 14.61 5.10 -7.13
C ILE A 35 13.82 6.38 -6.89
N ARG A 36 14.35 7.33 -6.10
CA ARG A 36 13.72 8.64 -5.89
C ARG A 36 13.60 9.39 -7.21
N ASN A 37 14.68 9.44 -8.00
CA ASN A 37 14.66 10.08 -9.31
C ASN A 37 13.63 9.43 -10.26
N PHE A 38 13.49 8.10 -10.21
CA PHE A 38 12.45 7.38 -10.95
C PHE A 38 11.01 7.83 -10.60
N LEU A 39 10.76 8.31 -9.38
CA LEU A 39 9.44 8.76 -8.92
C LEU A 39 9.23 10.28 -9.05
N THR A 40 10.28 11.09 -9.13
CA THR A 40 10.20 12.56 -9.17
C THR A 40 9.88 13.10 -10.58
N ASP A 41 9.22 14.27 -10.65
CA ASP A 41 8.88 15.00 -11.87
C ASP A 41 8.17 14.16 -12.95
N ARG A 42 7.39 13.19 -12.49
CA ARG A 42 6.61 12.29 -13.34
C ARG A 42 5.46 13.06 -13.96
N ARG A 43 5.25 12.84 -15.25
CA ARG A 43 4.12 13.37 -16.02
C ARG A 43 3.43 12.25 -16.79
N GLN A 44 2.12 12.38 -16.96
CA GLN A 44 1.32 11.52 -17.84
C GLN A 44 0.41 12.33 -18.74
N ARG A 45 -0.01 11.72 -19.83
CA ARG A 45 -1.09 12.16 -20.70
C ARG A 45 -1.75 10.95 -21.33
N VAL A 46 -2.93 11.14 -21.90
CA VAL A 46 -3.69 10.08 -22.58
C VAL A 46 -3.68 10.34 -24.08
N ILE A 47 -3.53 9.29 -24.88
CA ILE A 47 -3.63 9.33 -26.34
C ILE A 47 -4.73 8.35 -26.76
N VAL A 48 -5.75 8.84 -27.47
CA VAL A 48 -6.83 8.00 -28.03
C VAL A 48 -7.05 8.41 -29.47
N ASN A 49 -6.99 7.45 -30.39
CA ASN A 49 -7.19 7.68 -31.83
C ASN A 49 -6.31 8.82 -32.40
N GLY A 50 -5.08 8.94 -31.92
CA GLY A 50 -4.13 9.99 -32.34
C GLY A 50 -4.37 11.37 -31.72
N ILE A 51 -5.40 11.54 -30.89
CA ILE A 51 -5.65 12.77 -30.15
C ILE A 51 -4.99 12.69 -28.77
N GLU A 52 -4.25 13.72 -28.41
CA GLU A 52 -3.39 13.75 -27.22
C GLU A 52 -3.89 14.78 -26.21
N THR A 53 -3.94 14.42 -24.92
CA THR A 53 -4.20 15.40 -23.86
C THR A 53 -2.94 16.19 -23.50
N ASN A 54 -3.11 17.30 -22.80
CA ASN A 54 -1.99 17.96 -22.12
C ASN A 54 -1.35 17.02 -21.09
N TYR A 55 -0.07 17.26 -20.80
CA TYR A 55 0.63 16.60 -19.70
C TYR A 55 0.08 17.06 -18.35
N VAL A 56 -0.02 16.12 -17.42
CA VAL A 56 -0.40 16.35 -16.03
C VAL A 56 0.70 15.77 -15.14
N ASP A 57 1.05 16.51 -14.09
CA ASP A 57 2.03 16.08 -13.09
C ASP A 57 1.45 14.95 -12.21
N ILE A 58 2.30 13.97 -11.90
CA ILE A 58 1.96 12.80 -11.08
C ILE A 58 2.72 12.89 -9.76
N ASN A 59 1.98 12.90 -8.65
CA ASN A 59 2.54 12.97 -7.30
C ASN A 59 2.25 11.73 -6.44
N LYS A 60 1.55 10.74 -7.02
CA LYS A 60 1.23 9.45 -6.40
C LYS A 60 1.07 8.38 -7.48
N GLY A 61 1.19 7.14 -7.04
CA GLY A 61 1.10 5.96 -7.87
C GLY A 61 2.46 5.51 -8.36
N VAL A 62 2.63 4.20 -8.49
CA VAL A 62 3.80 3.62 -9.16
C VAL A 62 3.40 3.20 -10.57
N PRO A 63 4.25 3.40 -11.60
CA PRO A 63 3.88 3.04 -12.97
C PRO A 63 3.62 1.54 -13.09
N GLN A 64 2.38 1.18 -13.46
CA GLN A 64 1.99 -0.20 -13.72
C GLN A 64 2.76 -0.75 -14.92
N GLY A 65 3.13 -2.04 -14.87
CA GLY A 65 3.96 -2.67 -15.90
C GLY A 65 5.47 -2.45 -15.74
N THR A 66 5.90 -1.71 -14.72
CA THR A 66 7.34 -1.61 -14.38
C THR A 66 7.75 -2.71 -13.40
N VAL A 67 9.00 -3.17 -13.53
CA VAL A 67 9.60 -4.14 -12.60
C VAL A 67 9.69 -3.59 -11.18
N LEU A 68 9.89 -2.28 -11.03
CA LEU A 68 9.97 -1.60 -9.73
C LEU A 68 8.62 -1.44 -9.04
N GLY A 69 7.51 -1.34 -9.79
CA GLY A 69 6.18 -1.09 -9.24
C GLY A 69 5.82 -2.05 -8.09
N PRO A 70 5.88 -3.37 -8.30
CA PRO A 70 5.62 -4.37 -7.25
C PRO A 70 6.56 -4.27 -6.04
N PHE A 71 7.85 -4.00 -6.25
CA PHE A 71 8.81 -3.82 -5.16
C PHE A 71 8.47 -2.60 -4.30
N LEU A 72 8.17 -1.47 -4.96
CA LEU A 72 7.79 -0.24 -4.30
C LEU A 72 6.48 -0.40 -3.53
N PHE A 73 5.51 -1.09 -4.12
CA PHE A 73 4.27 -1.41 -3.43
C PHE A 73 4.51 -2.29 -2.19
N SER A 74 5.34 -3.34 -2.32
CA SER A 74 5.72 -4.20 -1.20
C SER A 74 6.39 -3.41 -0.07
N LEU A 75 7.30 -2.49 -0.42
CA LEU A 75 7.94 -1.60 0.54
C LEU A 75 6.92 -0.66 1.23
N MET A 76 5.91 -0.19 0.49
CA MET A 76 4.86 0.68 1.01
C MET A 76 4.10 -0.01 2.14
N ILE A 77 3.67 -1.25 1.94
CA ILE A 77 2.87 -2.04 2.90
C ILE A 77 3.73 -2.79 3.93
N ASN A 78 5.07 -2.73 3.83
CA ASN A 78 5.95 -3.57 4.63
C ASN A 78 5.82 -3.32 6.13
N ASP A 79 5.65 -2.07 6.54
CA ASP A 79 5.51 -1.66 7.95
C ASP A 79 4.10 -1.80 8.51
N LEU A 80 3.13 -2.29 7.72
CA LEU A 80 1.83 -2.70 8.27
C LEU A 80 2.01 -4.00 9.05
N THR A 81 1.60 -3.96 10.31
CA THR A 81 1.59 -5.09 11.24
C THR A 81 0.25 -5.17 11.96
N VAL A 82 -0.09 -6.36 12.46
CA VAL A 82 -1.19 -6.53 13.42
C VAL A 82 -0.92 -5.79 14.73
N LYS A 83 -1.99 -5.47 15.45
CA LYS A 83 -1.96 -4.83 16.76
C LYS A 83 -1.46 -5.77 17.86
N ASP A 84 -1.81 -7.07 17.78
CA ASP A 84 -1.30 -8.11 18.66
C ASP A 84 -0.58 -9.24 17.87
N PRO A 85 0.73 -9.09 17.58
CA PRO A 85 1.50 -10.09 16.84
C PRO A 85 1.63 -11.46 17.52
N ASN A 86 1.30 -11.58 18.81
CA ASN A 86 1.39 -12.86 19.52
C ASN A 86 0.14 -13.72 19.34
N ASN A 87 -1.01 -13.09 19.04
CA ASN A 87 -2.29 -13.78 18.89
C ASN A 87 -2.82 -13.73 17.46
N ASN A 88 -2.48 -12.68 16.71
CA ASN A 88 -3.03 -12.40 15.40
C ASN A 88 -1.97 -12.57 14.31
N ILE A 89 -2.41 -12.95 13.12
CA ILE A 89 -1.54 -13.16 11.97
C ILE A 89 -2.01 -12.25 10.84
N LEU A 90 -1.10 -11.47 10.28
CA LEU A 90 -1.32 -10.70 9.06
C LEU A 90 -0.62 -11.40 7.90
N VAL A 91 -1.39 -11.76 6.88
CA VAL A 91 -0.88 -12.22 5.58
C VAL A 91 -1.06 -11.10 4.57
N LYS A 92 -0.03 -10.83 3.76
CA LYS A 92 -0.02 -9.79 2.74
C LYS A 92 0.37 -10.41 1.41
N PHE A 93 -0.42 -10.21 0.37
CA PHE A 93 -0.10 -10.61 -0.98
C PHE A 93 -0.55 -9.55 -1.97
N ALA A 94 0.41 -8.77 -2.50
CA ALA A 94 0.09 -7.56 -3.25
C ALA A 94 -0.93 -6.71 -2.47
N ASP A 95 -2.02 -6.29 -3.10
CA ASP A 95 -3.09 -5.47 -2.52
C ASP A 95 -4.08 -6.21 -1.63
N ASP A 96 -4.05 -7.55 -1.64
CA ASP A 96 -4.84 -8.39 -0.74
C ASP A 96 -4.13 -8.54 0.61
N MET A 97 -4.87 -8.31 1.69
CA MET A 97 -4.38 -8.49 3.05
C MET A 97 -5.42 -9.26 3.86
N THR A 98 -4.96 -10.20 4.68
CA THR A 98 -5.85 -11.02 5.51
C THR A 98 -5.34 -11.04 6.94
N VAL A 99 -6.24 -10.74 7.89
CA VAL A 99 -5.99 -10.89 9.32
C VAL A 99 -6.71 -12.11 9.86
N SER A 100 -5.95 -13.03 10.43
CA SER A 100 -6.48 -14.07 11.30
C SER A 100 -6.42 -13.60 12.75
N ALA A 101 -7.58 -13.34 13.34
CA ALA A 101 -7.75 -12.92 14.73
C ALA A 101 -8.60 -13.98 15.47
N PRO A 102 -7.96 -14.97 16.15
CA PRO A 102 -8.69 -16.04 16.83
C PRO A 102 -9.41 -15.52 18.08
N VAL A 103 -10.67 -15.91 18.25
CA VAL A 103 -11.40 -15.68 19.50
C VAL A 103 -10.94 -16.69 20.54
N LYS A 104 -10.40 -16.21 21.66
CA LYS A 104 -9.95 -17.05 22.79
C LYS A 104 -10.48 -16.47 24.09
N ASN A 105 -10.95 -17.32 25.02
CA ASN A 105 -11.41 -16.89 26.34
C ASN A 105 -12.43 -15.73 26.31
N ASN A 106 -13.36 -15.74 25.35
CA ASN A 106 -14.33 -14.65 25.10
C ASN A 106 -13.70 -13.28 24.77
N TYR A 107 -12.42 -13.26 24.38
CA TYR A 107 -11.76 -12.08 23.85
C TYR A 107 -11.73 -12.15 22.33
N ASP A 108 -12.34 -11.15 21.70
CA ASP A 108 -12.33 -10.92 20.26
C ASP A 108 -11.53 -9.64 19.96
N SER A 109 -10.47 -9.77 19.18
CA SER A 109 -9.59 -8.66 18.78
C SER A 109 -9.84 -8.17 17.36
N ALA A 110 -10.82 -8.75 16.64
CA ALA A 110 -11.10 -8.44 15.24
C ALA A 110 -11.32 -6.95 15.00
N LEU A 111 -12.19 -6.31 15.79
CA LEU A 111 -12.46 -4.87 15.66
C LEU A 111 -11.20 -4.02 15.90
N ALA A 112 -10.39 -4.40 16.88
CA ALA A 112 -9.16 -3.67 17.21
C ALA A 112 -8.10 -3.77 16.09
N GLU A 113 -8.11 -4.87 15.32
CA GLU A 113 -7.27 -5.03 14.12
C GLU A 113 -7.81 -4.23 12.93
N VAL A 114 -9.14 -4.16 12.75
CA VAL A 114 -9.77 -3.30 11.73
C VAL A 114 -9.37 -1.84 11.96
N ASP A 115 -9.54 -1.33 13.19
CA ASP A 115 -9.17 0.05 13.54
C ASP A 115 -7.67 0.33 13.30
N ASN A 116 -6.82 -0.66 13.58
CA ASN A 116 -5.37 -0.55 13.37
C ASN A 116 -5.03 -0.44 11.88
N ILE A 117 -5.64 -1.27 11.03
CA ILE A 117 -5.44 -1.24 9.58
C ILE A 117 -5.99 0.06 9.00
N GLU A 118 -7.20 0.48 9.39
CA GLU A 118 -7.79 1.73 8.92
C GLU A 118 -6.88 2.92 9.23
N LYS A 119 -6.44 3.06 10.48
CA LYS A 119 -5.50 4.11 10.90
C LYS A 119 -4.17 4.05 10.14
N TRP A 120 -3.65 2.86 9.87
CA TRP A 120 -2.46 2.70 9.05
C TRP A 120 -2.71 3.20 7.63
N THR A 121 -3.84 2.87 7.00
CA THR A 121 -4.17 3.33 5.64
C THR A 121 -4.29 4.85 5.58
N GLU A 122 -4.93 5.50 6.55
CA GLU A 122 -5.02 6.96 6.64
C GLU A 122 -3.65 7.61 6.73
N THR A 123 -2.80 7.12 7.65
CA THR A 123 -1.42 7.61 7.84
C THR A 123 -0.59 7.48 6.56
N ASN A 124 -0.85 6.42 5.80
CA ASN A 124 -0.16 6.10 4.55
C ASN A 124 -0.81 6.70 3.30
N ARG A 125 -1.89 7.49 3.45
CA ARG A 125 -2.68 8.09 2.35
C ARG A 125 -3.21 7.05 1.36
N MET A 126 -3.56 5.87 1.87
CA MET A 126 -4.23 4.80 1.15
C MET A 126 -5.69 4.71 1.62
N SER A 127 -6.49 3.88 0.98
CA SER A 127 -7.89 3.68 1.36
C SER A 127 -8.28 2.24 1.17
N LEU A 128 -9.07 1.72 2.10
CA LEU A 128 -9.70 0.41 1.97
C LEU A 128 -10.82 0.46 0.93
N ASN A 129 -11.01 -0.66 0.26
CA ASN A 129 -12.14 -0.92 -0.60
C ASN A 129 -13.20 -1.67 0.21
N LEU A 130 -14.14 -0.92 0.79
CA LEU A 130 -15.16 -1.48 1.69
C LEU A 130 -16.08 -2.48 0.99
N ASP A 131 -16.29 -2.35 -0.32
CA ASP A 131 -17.12 -3.28 -1.10
C ASP A 131 -16.45 -4.66 -1.28
N LYS A 132 -15.14 -4.74 -1.04
CA LYS A 132 -14.33 -5.96 -1.14
C LYS A 132 -13.66 -6.35 0.18
N THR A 133 -13.90 -5.59 1.24
CA THR A 133 -13.43 -5.90 2.59
C THR A 133 -14.55 -6.65 3.29
N TRP A 134 -14.28 -7.86 3.75
CA TRP A 134 -15.32 -8.71 4.33
C TRP A 134 -14.76 -9.67 5.37
N GLU A 135 -15.63 -10.06 6.31
CA GLU A 135 -15.34 -11.09 7.29
C GLU A 135 -15.68 -12.47 6.71
N MET A 136 -14.67 -13.33 6.67
CA MET A 136 -14.83 -14.75 6.33
C MET A 136 -15.35 -15.50 7.56
N VAL A 137 -16.58 -16.02 7.43
CA VAL A 137 -17.26 -16.89 8.39
C VAL A 137 -17.12 -18.34 7.95
#